data_AF-A0A3M0ZP09-F1
#
_entry.id   AF-A0A3M0ZP09-F1
#
_cell.length_a   1.000
_cell.length_b   1.000
_cell.length_c   1.000
_cell.angle_alpha   90.00
_cell.angle_beta   90.00
_cell.angle_gamma   90.00
#
_symmetry.space_group_name_H-M   'P 1'
#
loop_
_entity.id
_entity.type
_entity.pdbx_description
1 polymer ?
#
loop_
_entity_poly.entity_id
_entity_poly.type
_entity_poly.pdbx_seq_one_letter_code
_entity_poly.pdbx_strand_id
1 'polypeptide(L)'
;MRKSSHRPTRDGSKGSLLVILVIAIPVLLGALGLIVDNVHTFRAKRSLQSAADAAVIAAAHELRKQNLDSFVVAAEEDARLNGASADSGAVVRVNYPPKSGRWAGNRDYVEVVVARRVPT
;
A
#
# COMPACT_ATOMS: atom_id res chain seq x y z
N MET A 1 -18.97 -73.50 -24.29
CA MET A 1 -19.69 -72.38 -23.65
C MET A 1 -18.70 -71.54 -22.83
N ARG A 2 -18.57 -70.24 -23.14
CA ARG A 2 -17.64 -69.28 -22.52
C ARG A 2 -18.13 -68.87 -21.12
N LYS A 3 -17.25 -68.81 -20.13
CA LYS A 3 -17.51 -68.08 -18.87
C LYS A 3 -16.63 -66.83 -18.81
N SER A 4 -17.27 -65.67 -18.95
CA SER A 4 -16.66 -64.34 -18.92
C SER A 4 -16.15 -64.02 -17.51
N SER A 5 -14.87 -63.65 -17.42
CA SER A 5 -14.23 -63.14 -16.19
C SER A 5 -14.49 -61.63 -16.07
N HIS A 6 -15.16 -61.22 -14.98
CA HIS A 6 -15.36 -59.82 -14.64
C HIS A 6 -14.22 -59.38 -13.72
N ARG A 7 -13.35 -58.47 -14.19
CA ARG A 7 -12.30 -57.84 -13.37
C ARG A 7 -12.86 -56.56 -12.74
N PRO A 8 -12.75 -56.36 -11.41
CA PRO A 8 -13.12 -55.10 -10.80
C PRO A 8 -12.07 -54.04 -11.13
N THR A 9 -12.48 -52.96 -11.81
CA THR A 9 -11.64 -51.78 -12.01
C THR A 9 -11.52 -51.04 -10.69
N ARG A 10 -10.33 -51.06 -10.08
CA ARG A 10 -10.00 -50.19 -8.95
C ARG A 10 -9.99 -48.74 -9.46
N ASP A 11 -10.96 -47.96 -9.00
CA ASP A 11 -11.10 -46.54 -9.29
C ASP A 11 -10.00 -45.75 -8.53
N GLY A 12 -8.78 -45.75 -9.08
CA GLY A 12 -7.57 -45.11 -8.51
C GLY A 12 -7.64 -43.58 -8.43
N SER A 13 -8.71 -42.99 -8.94
CA SER A 13 -8.98 -41.56 -9.03
C SER A 13 -9.28 -40.92 -7.66
N LYS A 14 -9.84 -41.69 -6.71
CA LYS A 14 -10.40 -41.12 -5.46
C LYS A 14 -9.37 -40.84 -4.37
N GLY A 15 -8.22 -41.50 -4.39
CA GLY A 15 -7.13 -41.29 -3.41
C GLY A 15 -6.18 -40.15 -3.79
N SER A 16 -5.94 -39.95 -5.09
CA SER A 16 -5.01 -38.92 -5.58
C SER A 16 -5.46 -37.50 -5.25
N LEU A 17 -6.77 -37.24 -5.29
CA LEU A 17 -7.32 -35.94 -4.95
C LEU A 17 -7.08 -35.59 -3.47
N LEU A 18 -7.17 -36.59 -2.58
CA LEU A 18 -6.96 -36.41 -1.15
C LEU A 18 -5.51 -35.99 -0.85
N VAL A 19 -4.53 -36.61 -1.54
CA VAL A 19 -3.11 -36.27 -1.41
C VAL A 19 -2.84 -34.83 -1.87
N ILE A 20 -3.41 -34.45 -3.02
CA ILE A 20 -3.28 -33.07 -3.54
C ILE A 20 -3.89 -32.08 -2.54
N LEU A 21 -5.06 -32.38 -1.98
CA LEU A 21 -5.75 -31.50 -1.04
C LEU A 21 -4.97 -31.33 0.28
N VAL A 22 -4.42 -32.42 0.82
CA VAL A 22 -3.61 -32.41 2.05
C VAL A 22 -2.36 -31.54 1.90
N ILE A 23 -1.78 -31.45 0.71
CA ILE A 23 -0.63 -30.59 0.43
C ILE A 23 -1.07 -29.15 0.10
N ALA A 24 -2.13 -29.01 -0.69
CA ALA A 24 -2.59 -27.70 -1.17
C ALA A 24 -3.13 -26.83 -0.02
N ILE A 25 -3.88 -27.39 0.93
CA ILE A 25 -4.47 -26.61 2.03
C ILE A 25 -3.40 -25.92 2.89
N PRO A 26 -2.38 -26.61 3.44
CA PRO A 26 -1.31 -25.95 4.21
C PRO A 26 -0.54 -24.91 3.40
N VAL A 27 -0.27 -25.17 2.11
CA VAL A 27 0.41 -24.20 1.24
C VAL A 27 -0.41 -22.93 1.06
N LEU A 28 -1.72 -23.08 0.80
CA LEU A 28 -2.64 -21.95 0.66
C LEU A 28 -2.79 -21.17 1.99
N LEU A 29 -2.87 -21.87 3.12
CA LEU A 29 -2.91 -21.24 4.45
C LEU A 29 -1.60 -20.50 4.77
N GLY A 30 -0.45 -21.07 4.41
CA GLY A 30 0.85 -20.42 4.54
C GLY A 30 0.95 -19.14 3.70
N ALA A 31 0.50 -19.18 2.44
CA ALA A 31 0.43 -18.00 1.59
C ALA A 31 -0.52 -16.93 2.17
N LEU A 32 -1.67 -17.33 2.74
CA LEU A 32 -2.60 -16.41 3.38
C LEU A 32 -1.98 -15.72 4.61
N GLY A 33 -1.23 -16.46 5.43
CA GLY A 33 -0.52 -15.89 6.58
C GLY A 33 0.44 -14.76 6.20
N LEU A 34 1.21 -14.95 5.12
CA LEU A 34 2.12 -13.92 4.60
C LEU A 34 1.38 -12.67 4.10
N ILE A 35 0.21 -12.85 3.47
CA ILE A 35 -0.60 -11.72 3.00
C ILE A 35 -1.07 -10.89 4.19
N VAL A 36 -1.60 -11.53 5.23
CA VAL A 36 -2.16 -10.85 6.42
C VAL A 36 -1.10 -10.01 7.13
N ASP A 37 0.12 -10.53 7.27
CA ASP A 37 1.24 -9.83 7.93
C ASP A 37 1.58 -8.49 7.24
N ASN A 38 1.51 -8.45 5.91
CA ASN A 38 1.85 -7.26 5.13
C ASN A 38 0.74 -6.19 5.08
N VAL A 39 -0.49 -6.50 5.52
CA VAL A 39 -1.63 -5.58 5.38
C VAL A 39 -1.43 -4.28 6.17
N HIS A 40 -0.82 -4.35 7.36
CA HIS A 40 -0.68 -3.17 8.22
C HIS A 40 0.21 -2.11 7.58
N THR A 41 1.39 -2.49 7.11
CA THR A 41 2.36 -1.60 6.46
C THR A 41 1.79 -1.01 5.17
N PHE A 42 1.05 -1.81 4.39
CA PHE A 42 0.42 -1.32 3.17
C PHE A 42 -0.66 -0.26 3.46
N ARG A 43 -1.50 -0.49 4.47
CA ARG A 43 -2.52 0.48 4.90
C ARG A 43 -1.87 1.77 5.40
N ALA A 44 -0.81 1.66 6.19
CA ALA A 44 -0.06 2.82 6.65
C ALA A 44 0.52 3.63 5.48
N LYS A 45 1.13 2.96 4.49
CA LYS A 45 1.64 3.62 3.28
C LYS A 45 0.54 4.35 2.52
N ARG A 46 -0.62 3.72 2.31
CA ARG A 46 -1.74 4.33 1.58
C ARG A 46 -2.30 5.56 2.31
N SER A 47 -2.38 5.52 3.63
CA SER A 47 -2.79 6.66 4.44
C SER A 47 -1.83 7.84 4.31
N LEU A 48 -0.50 7.61 4.39
CA LEU A 48 0.49 8.67 4.22
C LEU A 48 0.48 9.26 2.80
N GLN A 49 0.26 8.42 1.78
CA GLN A 49 0.11 8.88 0.40
C GLN A 49 -1.09 9.82 0.26
N SER A 50 -2.25 9.46 0.82
CA SER A 50 -3.44 10.33 0.80
C SER A 50 -3.17 11.68 1.46
N ALA A 51 -2.43 11.69 2.58
CA ALA A 51 -2.08 12.91 3.27
C ALA A 51 -1.07 13.77 2.47
N ALA A 52 -0.09 13.14 1.82
CA ALA A 52 0.85 13.85 0.94
C ALA A 52 0.15 14.48 -0.26
N ASP A 53 -0.78 13.76 -0.88
CA ASP A 53 -1.54 14.24 -2.04
C ASP A 53 -2.45 15.42 -1.66
N ALA A 54 -3.10 15.37 -0.50
CA ALA A 54 -3.89 16.50 0.00
C ALA A 54 -2.99 17.72 0.29
N ALA A 55 -1.91 17.52 1.03
CA ALA A 55 -0.98 18.57 1.41
C ALA A 55 -0.34 19.27 0.21
N VAL A 56 0.06 18.52 -0.83
CA VAL A 56 0.65 19.12 -2.03
C VAL A 56 -0.37 19.94 -2.82
N ILE A 57 -1.64 19.53 -2.85
CA ILE A 57 -2.71 20.29 -3.49
C ILE A 57 -2.96 21.60 -2.73
N ALA A 58 -2.99 21.57 -1.40
CA ALA A 58 -3.10 22.77 -0.57
C ALA A 58 -1.94 23.75 -0.81
N ALA A 59 -0.69 23.27 -0.76
CA ALA A 59 0.47 24.10 -1.06
C ALA A 59 0.41 24.68 -2.48
N ALA A 60 0.10 23.85 -3.48
CA ALA A 60 0.00 24.30 -4.87
C ALA A 60 -1.09 25.35 -5.05
N HIS A 61 -2.21 25.24 -4.32
CA HIS A 61 -3.30 26.21 -4.38
C HIS A 61 -2.90 27.57 -3.81
N GLU A 62 -2.17 27.60 -2.69
CA GLU A 62 -1.65 28.85 -2.12
C GLU A 62 -0.54 29.47 -2.99
N LEU A 63 0.36 28.66 -3.55
CA LEU A 63 1.36 29.14 -4.50
C LEU A 63 0.72 29.73 -5.77
N ARG A 64 -0.37 29.14 -6.27
CA ARG A 64 -1.14 29.67 -7.40
C ARG A 64 -1.79 31.02 -7.10
N LYS A 65 -2.17 31.28 -5.83
CA LYS A 65 -2.66 32.58 -5.37
C LYS A 65 -1.54 33.60 -5.10
N GLN A 66 -0.29 33.24 -5.38
CA GLN A 66 0.90 34.04 -5.06
C GLN A 66 1.10 34.28 -3.55
N ASN A 67 0.55 33.40 -2.70
CA ASN A 67 0.70 33.48 -1.26
C ASN A 67 1.90 32.66 -0.79
N LEU A 68 3.09 33.26 -0.87
CA LEU A 68 4.36 32.59 -0.57
C LEU A 68 4.61 32.39 0.93
N ASP A 69 3.83 33.05 1.78
CA ASP A 69 4.01 32.98 3.24
C ASP A 69 3.16 31.86 3.88
N SER A 70 2.08 31.44 3.22
CA SER A 70 1.09 30.50 3.78
C SER A 70 1.18 29.07 3.27
N PHE A 71 1.85 28.81 2.15
CA PHE A 71 1.76 27.52 1.45
C PHE A 71 2.23 26.33 2.30
N VAL A 72 3.23 26.54 3.16
CA VAL A 72 3.72 25.51 4.10
C VAL A 72 2.65 25.20 5.14
N VAL A 73 2.06 26.25 5.73
CA VAL A 73 1.01 26.12 6.75
C VAL A 73 -0.22 25.40 6.16
N ALA A 74 -0.62 25.76 4.94
CA ALA A 74 -1.73 25.11 4.25
C ALA A 74 -1.46 23.61 4.01
N ALA A 75 -0.26 23.25 3.56
CA ALA A 75 0.11 21.85 3.37
C ALA A 75 0.16 21.07 4.69
N GLU A 76 0.68 21.65 5.76
CA GLU A 76 0.72 21.02 7.08
C GLU A 76 -0.69 20.80 7.64
N GLU A 77 -1.60 21.75 7.46
CA GLU A 77 -2.98 21.63 7.90
C GLU A 77 -3.73 20.54 7.11
N ASP A 78 -3.61 20.51 5.79
CA ASP A 78 -4.25 19.46 4.98
C ASP A 78 -3.64 18.08 5.25
N ALA A 79 -2.33 17.98 5.50
CA ALA A 79 -1.70 16.74 5.96
C ALA A 79 -2.31 16.26 7.29
N ARG A 80 -2.49 17.19 8.25
CA ARG A 80 -3.08 16.92 9.57
C ARG A 80 -4.52 16.43 9.44
N LEU A 81 -5.34 17.08 8.61
CA LEU A 81 -6.72 16.67 8.33
C LEU A 81 -6.80 15.26 7.72
N ASN A 82 -5.76 14.83 7.02
CA ASN A 82 -5.63 13.49 6.43
C ASN A 82 -4.85 12.49 7.31
N GLY A 83 -4.66 12.81 8.60
CA GLY A 83 -4.10 11.89 9.59
C GLY A 83 -2.58 11.81 9.59
N ALA A 84 -1.88 12.74 8.93
CA ALA A 84 -0.44 12.91 9.03
C ALA A 84 -0.11 14.14 9.88
N SER A 85 0.03 13.92 11.19
CA SER A 85 0.46 14.93 12.16
C SER A 85 1.66 14.45 12.99
N ALA A 86 2.28 15.36 13.73
CA ALA A 86 3.32 15.01 14.69
C ALA A 86 2.83 13.97 15.72
N ASP A 87 1.56 14.07 16.17
CA ASP A 87 0.96 13.10 17.11
C ASP A 87 0.87 11.69 16.53
N SER A 88 0.66 11.59 15.22
CA SER A 88 0.67 10.30 14.51
C SER A 88 2.09 9.76 14.25
N GLY A 89 3.13 10.47 14.70
CA GLY A 89 4.54 10.17 14.39
C GLY A 89 4.92 10.45 12.94
N ALA A 90 4.11 11.23 12.21
CA ALA A 90 4.39 11.62 10.84
C ALA A 90 5.18 12.94 10.80
N VAL A 91 6.10 13.02 9.84
CA VAL A 91 6.88 14.22 9.51
C VAL A 91 6.45 14.66 8.12
N VAL A 92 6.03 15.92 8.02
CA VAL A 92 5.67 16.58 6.76
C VAL A 92 6.80 17.53 6.38
N ARG A 93 7.25 17.47 5.13
CA ARG A 93 8.29 18.35 4.59
C ARG A 93 7.79 18.94 3.28
N VAL A 94 7.67 20.25 3.24
CA VAL A 94 7.28 20.99 2.04
C VAL A 94 8.54 21.62 1.43
N ASN A 95 8.78 21.39 0.15
CA ASN A 95 9.91 21.96 -0.59
C ASN A 95 9.40 22.76 -1.80
N TYR A 96 9.82 24.01 -1.87
CA TYR A 96 9.59 24.90 -2.99
C TYR A 96 10.89 25.65 -3.33
N PRO A 97 11.53 25.39 -4.48
CA PRO A 97 11.18 24.39 -5.50
C PRO A 97 11.39 22.93 -5.04
N PRO A 98 10.92 21.92 -5.80
CA PRO A 98 11.09 20.50 -5.49
C PRO A 98 12.57 20.11 -5.37
N LYS A 99 12.89 19.19 -4.44
CA LYS A 99 14.27 18.70 -4.27
C LYS A 99 14.57 17.44 -5.08
N SER A 100 13.54 16.71 -5.51
CA SER A 100 13.71 15.43 -6.20
C SER A 100 12.74 15.25 -7.36
N GLY A 101 12.96 14.19 -8.15
CA GLY A 101 12.12 13.83 -9.28
C GLY A 101 12.34 14.68 -10.53
N ARG A 102 11.44 14.49 -11.52
CA ARG A 102 11.51 15.14 -12.84
C ARG A 102 11.51 16.68 -12.78
N TRP A 103 10.89 17.24 -11.75
CA TRP A 103 10.67 18.69 -11.61
C TRP A 103 11.57 19.33 -10.55
N ALA A 104 12.64 18.64 -10.14
CA ALA A 104 13.61 19.15 -9.19
C ALA A 104 14.17 20.52 -9.65
N GLY A 105 14.19 21.48 -8.74
CA GLY A 105 14.67 22.84 -8.99
C GLY A 105 13.72 23.76 -9.77
N ASN A 106 12.60 23.26 -10.30
CA ASN A 106 11.63 24.09 -11.02
C ASN A 106 10.67 24.81 -10.06
N ARG A 107 10.59 26.15 -10.15
CA ARG A 107 9.75 27.03 -9.32
C ARG A 107 8.27 27.04 -9.70
N ASP A 108 7.88 26.34 -10.75
CA ASP A 108 6.48 26.14 -11.12
C ASP A 108 5.84 24.96 -10.38
N TYR A 109 6.64 24.22 -9.60
CA TYR A 109 6.23 23.00 -8.91
C TYR A 109 6.52 23.09 -7.41
N VAL A 110 5.83 22.25 -6.65
CA VAL A 110 6.04 22.07 -5.21
C VAL A 110 6.10 20.59 -4.90
N GLU A 111 6.87 20.23 -3.89
CA GLU A 111 7.03 18.86 -3.42
C GLU A 111 6.63 18.80 -1.95
N VAL A 112 5.78 17.82 -1.62
CA VAL A 112 5.47 17.48 -0.23
C VAL A 112 5.90 16.04 0.03
N VAL A 113 6.70 15.85 1.07
CA VAL A 113 7.16 14.55 1.54
C VAL A 113 6.57 14.28 2.91
N VAL A 114 5.75 13.24 3.01
CA VAL A 114 5.18 12.76 4.27
C VAL A 114 5.81 11.42 4.62
N ALA A 115 6.36 11.31 5.84
CA ALA A 115 7.04 10.10 6.30
C ALA A 115 6.63 9.75 7.73
N ARG A 116 6.40 8.46 8.01
CA ARG A 116 6.15 7.94 9.36
C ARG A 116 6.92 6.64 9.55
N ARG A 117 7.50 6.45 10.74
CA ARG A 117 8.10 5.16 11.11
C ARG A 117 6.99 4.23 11.60
N VAL A 118 6.89 3.05 10.98
CA VAL A 118 5.95 2.00 11.38
C VAL A 118 6.80 0.84 11.92
N PRO A 119 6.62 0.41 13.18
CA PRO A 119 7.28 -0.79 13.68
C PRO A 119 6.80 -2.01 12.90
N THR A 120 7.73 -2.89 12.55
CA THR A 120 7.48 -4.21 11.96
C THR A 120 7.47 -5.28 13.04
#